data_AF-A0A937BRS4-F1
#
_entry.id   AF-A0A937BRS4-F1
#
_cell.length_a   1.000
_cell.length_b   1.000
_cell.length_c   1.000
_cell.angle_alpha   90.00
_cell.angle_beta   90.00
_cell.angle_gamma   90.00
#
_symmetry.space_group_name_H-M   'P 1'
#
loop_
_entity.id
_entity.type
_entity.pdbx_description
1 polymer ?
#
loop_
_entity_poly.entity_id
_entity_poly.type
_entity_poly.pdbx_seq_one_letter_code
_entity_poly.pdbx_strand_id
1 'polypeptide(L)' 'MKKFQATIHFEMDDDFMSLIPSHRVYINSLIEKGIIDQYVVSMETQRLWITMSGEDKADVEKETEKISRP' A
#
# COMPACT_ATOMS: atom_id res chain seq x y z
N MET A 1 -3.97 -9.82 -16.20
CA MET A 1 -3.43 -8.78 -15.30
C MET A 1 -1.93 -8.99 -15.13
N LYS A 2 -1.16 -7.92 -15.15
CA LYS A 2 0.27 -7.93 -14.87
C LYS A 2 0.48 -7.76 -13.37
N LYS A 3 1.57 -8.33 -12.85
CA LYS A 3 1.99 -8.15 -11.47
C LYS A 3 2.98 -6.98 -11.41
N PHE A 4 2.80 -6.13 -10.41
CA PHE A 4 3.66 -4.99 -10.14
C PHE A 4 4.11 -5.05 -8.69
N GLN A 5 5.34 -4.60 -8.45
CA GLN A 5 5.86 -4.46 -7.11
C GLN A 5 6.16 -2.99 -6.85
N ALA A 6 5.62 -2.48 -5.74
CA ALA A 6 5.89 -1.14 -5.25
C ALA A 6 6.66 -1.24 -3.93
N THR A 7 7.65 -0.37 -3.78
CA THR A 7 8.36 -0.15 -2.52
C THR A 7 8.19 1.30 -2.13
N ILE A 8 7.60 1.55 -0.98
CA ILE A 8 7.32 2.88 -0.45
C ILE A 8 8.15 3.06 0.81
N HIS A 9 8.87 4.17 0.88
CA HIS A 9 9.46 4.64 2.13
C HIS A 9 8.50 5.67 2.74
N PHE A 10 8.29 5.60 4.04
CA PHE A 10 7.43 6.51 4.78
C PHE A 10 8.16 6.99 6.03
N GLU A 11 7.71 8.11 6.59
CA GLU A 11 8.09 8.56 7.92
C GLU A 11 6.88 8.42 8.84
N MET A 12 7.13 8.26 10.13
CA MET A 12 6.09 7.98 11.11
C MET A 12 6.12 9.05 12.19
N ASP A 13 5.09 9.88 12.20
CA ASP A 13 4.80 10.82 13.27
C ASP A 13 3.52 10.39 14.02
N ASP A 14 3.16 11.15 15.05
CA ASP A 14 1.98 10.86 15.88
C ASP A 14 0.67 10.92 15.07
N ASP A 15 0.62 11.79 14.05
CA ASP A 15 -0.54 11.92 13.15
C ASP A 15 -0.67 10.68 12.25
N PHE A 16 0.43 10.20 11.67
CA PHE A 16 0.49 8.96 10.89
C PHE A 16 0.04 7.75 11.71
N MET A 17 0.48 7.65 12.96
CA MET A 17 0.11 6.57 13.88
C MET A 17 -1.41 6.51 14.09
N SER A 18 -2.08 7.68 14.14
CA SER A 18 -3.54 7.77 14.27
C SER A 18 -4.29 7.24 13.05
N LEU A 19 -3.66 7.25 11.88
CA LEU A 19 -4.24 6.84 10.59
C LEU A 19 -4.02 5.36 10.28
N ILE A 20 -3.13 4.66 11.00
CA ILE A 20 -2.88 3.23 10.77
C ILE A 20 -4.16 2.36 10.80
N PRO A 21 -5.10 2.54 11.75
CA PRO A 21 -6.32 1.73 11.79
C PRO A 21 -7.19 1.91 10.55
N SER A 22 -7.44 3.14 10.10
CA SER A 22 -8.24 3.43 8.89
C SER A 22 -7.51 2.97 7.64
N HIS A 23 -6.19 3.15 7.57
CA HIS A 23 -5.36 2.68 6.49
C HIS A 23 -5.45 1.15 6.32
N ARG A 24 -5.41 0.39 7.42
CA ARG A 24 -5.57 -1.07 7.40
C ARG A 24 -6.92 -1.51 6.83
N VAL A 25 -8.01 -0.81 7.16
CA VAL A 25 -9.34 -1.09 6.59
C VAL A 25 -9.32 -0.91 5.07
N TYR A 26 -8.69 0.17 4.59
CA TYR A 26 -8.55 0.41 3.15
C TYR A 26 -7.76 -0.69 2.45
N ILE A 27 -6.58 -1.03 2.97
CA ILE A 27 -5.71 -2.09 2.41
C ILE A 27 -6.43 -3.44 2.39
N ASN A 28 -7.12 -3.80 3.47
CA ASN A 28 -7.89 -5.05 3.51
C ASN A 28 -8.96 -5.09 2.40
N SER A 29 -9.65 -3.97 2.15
CA SER A 29 -10.63 -3.91 1.06
C SER A 29 -10.00 -4.12 -0.34
N LEU A 30 -8.73 -3.70 -0.53
CA LEU A 30 -8.00 -3.91 -1.77
C LEU A 30 -7.51 -5.36 -1.92
N ILE A 31 -7.15 -5.99 -0.80
CA ILE A 31 -6.81 -7.43 -0.76
C ILE A 31 -8.04 -8.27 -1.10
N GLU A 32 -9.19 -7.97 -0.49
CA GLU A 32 -10.46 -8.66 -0.78
C GLU A 32 -10.89 -8.54 -2.24
N LYS A 33 -10.60 -7.40 -2.88
CA LYS A 33 -10.86 -7.17 -4.31
C LYS A 33 -9.83 -7.86 -5.23
N GLY A 34 -8.79 -8.47 -4.68
CA GLY A 34 -7.70 -9.09 -5.46
C GLY A 34 -6.77 -8.09 -6.15
N ILE A 35 -6.80 -6.81 -5.74
CA ILE A 35 -5.94 -5.76 -6.27
C ILE A 35 -4.55 -5.85 -5.63
N ILE A 36 -4.50 -6.10 -4.31
CA ILE A 36 -3.26 -6.35 -3.57
C ILE A 36 -3.13 -7.86 -3.31
N ASP A 37 -2.01 -8.42 -3.74
CA ASP A 37 -1.67 -9.82 -3.48
C ASP A 37 -0.83 -9.97 -2.20
N GLN A 38 0.06 -9.02 -1.93
CA GLN A 38 0.96 -9.04 -0.79
C GLN A 38 1.15 -7.62 -0.26
N TYR A 39 1.11 -7.47 1.06
CA TYR A 39 1.35 -6.21 1.77
C TYR A 39 2.25 -6.50 2.98
N VAL A 40 3.47 -5.95 2.98
CA VAL A 40 4.45 -6.16 4.06
C VAL A 40 5.00 -4.82 4.50
N VAL A 41 4.85 -4.50 5.79
CA VAL A 41 5.35 -3.26 6.39
C VAL A 41 6.45 -3.57 7.42
N SER A 42 7.54 -2.82 7.37
CA SER A 42 8.60 -2.82 8.39
C SER A 42 8.63 -1.45 9.06
N MET A 43 8.36 -1.44 10.37
CA MET A 43 8.42 -0.22 11.19
C MET A 43 9.88 0.16 11.49
N GLU A 44 10.79 -0.81 11.51
CA GLU A 44 12.22 -0.60 11.75
C GLU A 44 12.89 0.13 10.57
N THR A 45 12.59 -0.30 9.34
CA THR A 45 13.16 0.30 8.12
C THR A 45 12.26 1.36 7.50
N GLN A 46 11.08 1.59 8.09
CA GLN A 46 10.01 2.46 7.60
C GLN A 46 9.74 2.26 6.10
N ARG A 47 9.56 0.99 5.73
CA ARG A 47 9.36 0.56 4.35
C ARG A 47 8.14 -0.33 4.22
N LEU A 48 7.45 -0.15 3.11
CA LEU A 48 6.29 -0.89 2.71
C LEU A 48 6.55 -1.53 1.35
N TRP A 49 6.35 -2.84 1.27
CA TRP A 49 6.39 -3.59 0.02
C TRP A 49 5.00 -4.10 -0.32
N ILE A 50 4.58 -3.82 -1.55
CA ILE A 50 3.25 -4.21 -2.03
C ILE A 50 3.41 -4.92 -3.37
N THR A 51 2.77 -6.09 -3.49
CA THR A 51 2.58 -6.76 -4.78
C THR A 51 1.13 -6.56 -5.20
N MET A 52 0.93 -6.04 -6.41
CA MET A 52 -0.38 -5.65 -6.93
C MET A 52 -0.64 -6.25 -8.30
N SER A 53 -1.92 -6.49 -8.58
CA SER A 53 -2.42 -6.91 -9.90
C SER A 53 -3.12 -5.75 -10.57
N GLY A 54 -2.69 -5.41 -11.79
CA GLY A 54 -3.29 -4.35 -12.60
C GLY A 54 -3.25 -4.64 -14.09
N GLU A 55 -3.96 -3.85 -14.90
CA GLU A 55 -3.91 -3.95 -16.36
C GLU A 55 -2.63 -3.32 -16.91
N ASP A 56 -2.33 -2.12 -16.41
CA ASP A 56 -1.12 -1.39 -16.74
C ASP A 56 -0.46 -0.73 -15.52
N LYS A 57 0.68 -0.06 -15.77
CA LYS A 57 1.48 0.58 -14.73
C LYS A 57 0.77 1.82 -14.16
N ALA A 58 0.02 2.55 -14.99
CA ALA A 58 -0.62 3.80 -14.59
C ALA A 58 -1.78 3.54 -13.62
N ASP A 59 -2.53 2.46 -13.84
CA ASP A 59 -3.56 2.00 -12.92
C ASP A 59 -2.98 1.69 -11.53
N VAL A 60 -1.86 0.96 -11.49
CA VAL A 60 -1.18 0.61 -10.24
C VAL A 60 -0.58 1.84 -9.58
N GLU A 61 0.05 2.74 -10.34
CA GLU A 61 0.63 3.98 -9.80
C GLU A 61 -0.43 4.81 -9.06
N LYS A 62 -1.62 4.98 -9.65
CA LYS A 62 -2.74 5.70 -9.04
C LYS A 62 -3.21 5.08 -7.73
N GLU A 63 -3.20 3.75 -7.62
CA GLU A 63 -3.55 3.08 -6.37
C GLU A 63 -2.44 3.20 -5.32
N THR A 64 -1.16 3.09 -5.71
CA THR A 64 -0.04 3.31 -4.79
C THR A 64 0.09 4.73 -4.28
N GLU A 65 -0.32 5.74 -5.04
CA GLU A 65 -0.36 7.14 -4.56
C GLU A 65 -1.34 7.34 -3.41
N LYS A 66 -2.47 6.61 -3.42
CA LYS A 66 -3.43 6.63 -2.30
C LYS A 66 -2.89 5.89 -1.09
N ILE A 67 -2.08 4.85 -1.32
CA ILE A 67 -1.49 4.04 -0.25
C ILE A 67 -0.30 4.78 0.40
N SER A 68 0.46 5.58 -0.36
CA SER A 68 1.61 6.31 0.18
C SER A 68 1.23 7.55 1.00
N ARG A 69 -0.05 7.93 1.03
CA ARG A 69 -0.59 9.06 1.79
C ARG A 69 -1.69 8.57 2.74
N PRO A 70 -1.34 8.02 3.92
CA PRO A 70 -2.33 7.64 4.92
C PRO A 70 -3.13 8.83 5.44
#